data_AF-A0AAN7E3S2-F1
#
_entry.id   AF-A0AAN7E3S2-F1
#
_cell.length_a   1.000
_cell.length_b   1.000
_cell.length_c   1.000
_cell.angle_alpha   90.00
_cell.angle_beta   90.00
_cell.angle_gamma   90.00
#
_symmetry.space_group_name_H-M   'P 1'
#
loop_
_entity.id
_entity.type
_entity.pdbx_description
1 polymer ?
#
loop_
_entity_poly.entity_id
_entity_poly.type
_entity_poly.pdbx_seq_one_letter_code
_entity_poly.pdbx_strand_id
1 'polypeptide(L)'
;MEVVDYEYEIGVCGHRWAPFQLEESNDPHQVEEWYACKIPYSSSCSSPEIKVYPSLPDPFSSVKLFGVRNTHAYGGSRLYTIGGIDPTSDSKIVDPLDYNIYKLWTLKRDSDSDGGWKPLPPMNFPYRRFSCSIVLDGKLYVFDGFSSEFSENCGWMEVYDPISDTWESLPSPPLPVPPFSVRMYAALESKQQIVVALLCDPKLKNFFTLFTYNISNRCWTKLAHHFEVQPGYPLSIYRTPVAVGNTLYWGSVHFDRGYDDISIHAHAYDLYRDKWLLGSFNIFHRGVNSPILLEDELLVDTAHTPPLLHLADQKFCIFLHSAIRKREGNKHDYVNFLILEISPPIFDHDKDKDKDKDNSTDLDHSSILCISIVSIHKFPFDGKLSFYNSMLLDQTKVVK
;
A
#
# COMPACT_ATOMS: atom_id res chain seq x y z
N MET A 1 -2.79 19.26 -28.83
CA MET A 1 -3.46 18.22 -28.01
C MET A 1 -2.38 17.26 -27.56
N GLU A 2 -2.08 17.23 -26.27
CA GLU A 2 -1.17 16.23 -25.70
C GLU A 2 -1.67 14.82 -26.05
N VAL A 3 -0.78 13.95 -26.50
CA VAL A 3 -1.11 12.54 -26.74
C VAL A 3 -1.11 11.84 -25.40
N VAL A 4 -2.29 11.69 -24.79
CA VAL A 4 -2.47 10.85 -23.60
C VAL A 4 -2.53 9.40 -24.08
N ASP A 5 -1.60 8.57 -23.60
CA ASP A 5 -1.51 7.16 -23.98
C ASP A 5 -2.32 6.27 -23.02
N TYR A 6 -2.28 6.61 -21.73
CA TYR A 6 -2.95 5.87 -20.65
C TYR A 6 -3.55 6.85 -19.65
N GLU A 7 -4.61 6.41 -18.97
CA GLU A 7 -5.12 7.04 -17.77
C GLU A 7 -5.08 6.02 -16.64
N TYR A 8 -4.36 6.34 -15.57
CA TYR A 8 -4.35 5.56 -14.35
C TYR A 8 -5.41 6.13 -13.40
N GLU A 9 -6.27 5.27 -12.86
CA GLU A 9 -7.20 5.67 -11.82
C GLU A 9 -6.68 5.17 -10.47
N ILE A 10 -6.25 6.08 -9.61
CA ILE A 10 -5.71 5.76 -8.28
C ILE A 10 -6.76 6.06 -7.22
N GLY A 11 -7.09 5.03 -6.45
CA GLY A 11 -7.97 5.09 -5.29
C GLY A 11 -7.18 5.51 -4.07
N VAL A 12 -7.68 6.49 -3.31
CA VAL A 12 -7.13 6.86 -2.00
C VAL A 12 -8.21 6.85 -0.94
N CYS A 13 -7.87 6.34 0.23
CA CYS A 13 -8.77 6.16 1.36
C CYS A 13 -8.27 6.94 2.57
N GLY A 14 -9.18 7.70 3.19
CA GLY A 14 -8.89 8.49 4.37
C GLY A 14 -10.10 8.71 5.26
N HIS A 15 -9.83 9.13 6.50
CA HIS A 15 -10.86 9.49 7.46
C HIS A 15 -11.09 11.01 7.45
N ARG A 16 -12.36 11.40 7.34
CA ARG A 16 -12.78 12.79 7.57
C ARG A 16 -13.02 13.04 9.05
N TRP A 17 -12.36 14.05 9.59
CA TRP A 17 -12.61 14.55 10.93
C TRP A 17 -13.83 15.47 10.89
N ALA A 18 -14.80 15.26 11.78
CA ALA A 18 -15.86 16.25 11.98
C ALA A 18 -15.21 17.58 12.40
N PRO A 19 -15.73 18.74 11.95
CA PRO A 19 -15.21 20.03 12.40
C PRO A 19 -15.32 20.07 13.94
N PHE A 20 -14.22 20.42 14.61
CA PHE A 20 -14.18 20.67 16.05
C PHE A 20 -15.23 21.75 16.39
N GLN A 21 -16.45 21.34 16.70
CA GLN A 21 -17.37 22.18 17.46
C GLN A 21 -17.01 21.99 18.94
N LEU A 22 -16.50 23.06 19.53
CA LEU A 22 -16.35 23.24 20.98
C LEU A 22 -17.74 23.18 21.61
N GLU A 23 -18.28 21.99 21.80
CA GLU A 23 -19.39 21.67 22.72
C GLU A 23 -19.62 20.17 22.65
N GLU A 24 -19.25 19.47 23.73
CA GLU A 24 -19.76 18.18 24.25
C GLU A 24 -20.29 17.10 23.27
N SER A 25 -19.84 17.03 22.03
CA SER A 25 -20.13 15.91 21.14
C SER A 25 -19.05 14.85 21.31
N ASN A 26 -19.33 13.90 22.21
CA ASN A 26 -18.78 12.54 22.15
C ASN A 26 -19.31 11.81 20.90
N ASP A 27 -19.20 12.42 19.72
CA ASP A 27 -19.61 11.83 18.47
C ASP A 27 -18.38 11.16 17.81
N PRO A 28 -18.24 9.81 17.94
CA PRO A 28 -17.09 9.07 17.45
C PRO A 28 -17.17 8.77 15.93
N HIS A 29 -18.12 9.34 15.19
CA HIS A 29 -18.36 8.98 13.79
C HIS A 29 -17.31 9.60 12.84
N GLN A 30 -16.14 8.96 12.75
CA GLN A 30 -15.24 9.16 11.60
C GLN A 30 -15.84 8.49 10.36
N VAL A 31 -15.92 9.23 9.26
CA VAL A 31 -16.40 8.71 7.98
C VAL A 31 -15.19 8.32 7.14
N GLU A 32 -15.16 7.07 6.69
CA GLU A 32 -14.18 6.57 5.73
C GLU A 32 -14.62 7.01 4.33
N GLU A 33 -13.75 7.74 3.65
CA GLU A 33 -14.02 8.29 2.33
C GLU A 33 -13.00 7.79 1.32
N TRP A 34 -13.53 7.37 0.18
CA TRP A 34 -12.77 6.86 -0.95
C TRP A 34 -12.87 7.82 -2.13
N TYR A 35 -11.70 8.16 -2.66
CA TYR A 35 -11.54 9.10 -3.75
C TYR A 35 -10.87 8.39 -4.92
N ALA A 36 -11.25 8.75 -6.15
CA ALA A 36 -10.63 8.24 -7.37
C ALA A 36 -9.98 9.39 -8.13
N CYS A 37 -8.66 9.36 -8.23
CA CYS A 37 -7.87 10.36 -8.92
C CYS A 37 -7.44 9.83 -10.29
N LYS A 38 -7.86 10.50 -11.36
CA LYS A 38 -7.48 10.18 -12.74
C LYS A 38 -6.17 10.89 -13.09
N ILE A 39 -5.17 10.10 -13.45
CA ILE A 39 -3.81 10.55 -13.74
C ILE A 39 -3.50 10.21 -15.20
N PRO A 40 -3.48 11.22 -16.09
CA PRO A 40 -3.11 11.02 -17.48
C PRO A 40 -1.59 10.77 -17.59
N TYR A 41 -1.23 9.89 -18.50
CA TYR A 41 0.15 9.54 -18.80
C TYR A 41 0.44 9.66 -20.30
N SER A 42 1.60 10.21 -20.64
CA SER A 42 2.12 10.29 -22.02
C SER A 42 3.56 9.81 -22.07
N SER A 43 3.83 8.84 -22.92
CA SER A 43 5.18 8.32 -23.22
C SER A 43 6.06 9.33 -23.96
N SER A 44 5.45 10.37 -24.54
CA SER A 44 6.17 11.40 -25.32
C SER A 44 6.80 12.51 -24.47
N CYS A 45 6.57 12.51 -23.16
CA CYS A 45 7.04 13.58 -22.29
C CYS A 45 8.54 13.41 -21.98
N SER A 46 9.36 14.38 -22.39
CA SER A 46 10.82 14.36 -22.21
C SER A 46 11.31 14.93 -20.88
N SER A 47 10.42 15.55 -20.09
CA SER A 47 10.75 16.19 -18.81
C SER A 47 9.62 16.01 -17.80
N PRO A 48 9.92 15.92 -16.49
CA PRO A 48 8.90 15.77 -15.47
C PRO A 48 7.93 16.96 -15.49
N GLU A 49 6.65 16.70 -15.77
CA GLU A 49 5.62 17.74 -15.76
C GLU A 49 4.93 17.79 -14.39
N ILE A 50 4.74 19.00 -13.85
CA ILE A 50 3.98 19.22 -12.62
C ILE A 50 2.59 19.73 -12.99
N LYS A 51 1.58 18.92 -12.70
CA LYS A 51 0.17 19.26 -12.88
C LYS A 51 -0.46 19.54 -11.52
N VAL A 52 -0.94 20.77 -11.33
CA VAL A 52 -1.74 21.14 -10.16
C VAL A 52 -3.19 21.20 -10.58
N TYR A 53 -4.02 20.37 -9.95
CA TYR A 53 -5.44 20.27 -10.22
C TYR A 53 -6.23 21.30 -9.41
N PRO A 54 -7.47 21.65 -9.81
CA PRO A 54 -8.28 22.63 -9.08
C PRO A 54 -8.62 22.18 -7.64
N SER A 55 -8.95 20.90 -7.47
CA SER A 55 -9.25 20.28 -6.19
C SER A 55 -9.14 18.75 -6.31
N LEU A 56 -9.11 18.07 -5.16
CA LEU A 56 -9.43 16.66 -5.08
C LEU A 56 -10.87 16.43 -5.58
N PRO A 57 -11.13 15.37 -6.35
CA PRO A 57 -12.49 15.00 -6.76
C PRO A 57 -13.39 14.73 -5.55
N ASP A 58 -14.70 14.74 -5.76
CA ASP A 58 -15.64 14.28 -4.74
C ASP A 58 -15.43 12.77 -4.47
N PRO A 59 -15.61 12.32 -3.22
CA PRO A 59 -15.46 10.90 -2.91
C PRO A 59 -16.53 10.09 -3.64
N PHE A 60 -16.11 8.99 -4.28
CA PHE A 60 -17.05 8.06 -4.92
C PHE A 60 -17.73 7.14 -3.89
N SER A 61 -17.21 7.09 -2.67
CA SER A 61 -17.83 6.41 -1.53
C SER A 61 -17.51 7.16 -0.24
N SER A 62 -18.53 7.40 0.58
CA SER A 62 -18.42 8.00 1.91
C SER A 62 -19.26 7.14 2.86
N VAL A 63 -18.61 6.40 3.75
CA VAL A 63 -19.25 5.35 4.53
C VAL A 63 -18.74 5.33 5.98
N LYS A 64 -19.64 5.05 6.93
CA LYS A 64 -19.30 4.85 8.34
C LYS A 64 -18.78 3.43 8.58
N LEU A 65 -17.57 3.12 8.13
CA LEU A 65 -16.90 1.86 8.46
C LEU A 65 -15.92 2.09 9.61
N PHE A 66 -16.43 2.07 10.83
CA PHE A 66 -15.62 2.25 12.04
C PHE A 66 -14.71 1.04 12.28
N GLY A 67 -13.40 1.24 12.42
CA GLY A 67 -12.46 0.24 12.92
C GLY A 67 -11.03 0.76 12.99
N VAL A 68 -10.28 0.37 14.02
CA VAL A 68 -8.84 0.65 14.07
C VAL A 68 -8.17 -0.24 13.01
N ARG A 69 -7.78 0.39 11.90
CA ARG A 69 -6.92 -0.18 10.84
C ARG A 69 -7.56 -1.31 10.01
N ASN A 70 -8.54 -0.93 9.19
CA ASN A 70 -9.09 -1.82 8.17
C ASN A 70 -8.00 -2.26 7.19
N THR A 71 -8.06 -3.52 6.75
CA THR A 71 -7.31 -3.97 5.58
C THR A 71 -8.21 -3.95 4.36
N HIS A 72 -7.69 -3.39 3.28
CA HIS A 72 -8.41 -3.23 2.04
C HIS A 72 -7.73 -4.03 0.95
N ALA A 73 -8.53 -4.57 0.05
CA ALA A 73 -8.04 -5.22 -1.16
C ALA A 73 -8.94 -4.85 -2.33
N TYR A 74 -8.38 -4.80 -3.52
CA TYR A 74 -9.12 -4.45 -4.73
C TYR A 74 -8.76 -5.39 -5.87
N GLY A 75 -9.77 -5.81 -6.63
CA GLY A 75 -9.60 -6.56 -7.86
C GLY A 75 -10.94 -7.03 -8.42
N GLY A 76 -11.01 -7.22 -9.74
CA GLY A 76 -12.26 -7.57 -10.44
C GLY A 76 -13.39 -6.54 -10.23
N SER A 77 -13.04 -5.24 -10.29
CA SER A 77 -13.90 -4.07 -10.01
C SER A 77 -14.60 -4.04 -8.63
N ARG A 78 -14.11 -4.86 -7.70
CA ARG A 78 -14.58 -4.93 -6.33
C ARG A 78 -13.52 -4.43 -5.36
N LEU A 79 -13.95 -3.50 -4.51
CA LEU A 79 -13.24 -3.11 -3.32
C LEU A 79 -13.73 -3.98 -2.15
N TYR A 80 -12.80 -4.47 -1.35
CA TYR A 80 -13.05 -5.27 -0.16
C TYR A 80 -12.44 -4.56 1.04
N THR A 81 -13.14 -4.63 2.17
CA THR A 81 -12.63 -4.12 3.45
C THR A 81 -12.98 -5.09 4.56
N ILE A 82 -11.96 -5.45 5.35
CA ILE A 82 -12.09 -6.30 6.53
C ILE A 82 -12.06 -5.40 7.77
N GLY A 83 -13.04 -5.59 8.63
CA GLY A 83 -13.31 -4.66 9.72
C GLY A 83 -14.40 -3.67 9.34
N GLY A 84 -14.83 -2.87 10.29
CA GLY A 84 -15.96 -1.98 10.09
C GLY A 84 -17.22 -2.47 10.80
N ILE A 85 -17.90 -1.55 11.48
CA ILE A 85 -19.27 -1.75 11.94
C ILE A 85 -20.21 -1.72 10.74
N ASP A 86 -21.37 -2.33 10.91
CA ASP A 86 -22.49 -2.12 9.99
C ASP A 86 -22.73 -0.62 9.77
N PRO A 87 -22.59 -0.12 8.52
CA PRO A 87 -22.73 1.30 8.24
C PRO A 87 -24.15 1.82 8.53
N THR A 88 -25.11 0.93 8.75
CA THR A 88 -26.49 1.24 9.14
C THR A 88 -26.73 1.15 10.66
N SER A 89 -25.75 0.71 11.44
CA SER A 89 -25.92 0.57 12.90
C SER A 89 -25.67 1.88 13.64
N ASP A 90 -26.65 2.30 14.43
CA ASP A 90 -26.54 3.41 15.39
C ASP A 90 -25.84 3.00 16.70
N SER A 91 -25.33 1.77 16.80
CA SER A 91 -24.68 1.26 18.01
C SER A 91 -23.39 2.02 18.31
N LYS A 92 -23.37 2.78 19.41
CA LYS A 92 -22.12 3.24 20.02
C LYS A 92 -21.31 2.03 20.45
N ILE A 93 -20.04 2.00 20.09
CA ILE A 93 -19.13 0.94 20.50
C ILE A 93 -18.94 1.05 22.00
N VAL A 94 -19.45 0.06 22.71
CA VAL A 94 -19.25 -0.05 24.15
C VAL A 94 -17.93 -0.75 24.45
N ASP A 95 -17.44 -1.60 23.53
CA ASP A 95 -16.21 -2.36 23.69
C ASP A 95 -15.41 -2.46 22.35
N PRO A 96 -14.17 -1.93 22.28
CA PRO A 96 -13.25 -2.13 21.15
C PRO A 96 -12.91 -3.60 20.87
N LEU A 97 -13.20 -4.50 21.82
CA LEU A 97 -13.02 -5.94 21.69
C LEU A 97 -14.27 -6.65 21.15
N ASP A 98 -15.38 -5.93 20.90
CA ASP A 98 -16.60 -6.53 20.35
C ASP A 98 -16.31 -7.20 19.00
N TYR A 99 -16.37 -8.51 18.98
CA TYR A 99 -16.01 -9.33 17.83
C TYR A 99 -16.97 -9.17 16.64
N ASN A 100 -18.15 -8.55 16.84
CA ASN A 100 -19.10 -8.26 15.77
C ASN A 100 -18.61 -7.16 14.79
N ILE A 101 -17.47 -6.51 15.08
CA ILE A 101 -16.88 -5.44 14.24
C ILE A 101 -15.97 -5.96 13.12
N TYR A 102 -15.65 -7.26 13.07
CA TYR A 102 -14.78 -7.86 12.06
C TYR A 102 -15.58 -8.49 10.90
N LYS A 103 -16.58 -7.75 10.42
CA LYS A 103 -17.33 -8.11 9.21
C LYS A 103 -16.50 -7.79 7.97
N LEU A 104 -16.81 -8.50 6.88
CA LEU A 104 -16.25 -8.20 5.58
C LEU A 104 -17.31 -7.47 4.74
N TRP A 105 -16.88 -6.38 4.10
CA TRP A 105 -17.71 -5.57 3.22
C TRP A 105 -17.12 -5.54 1.83
N THR A 106 -17.98 -5.46 0.82
CA THR A 106 -17.59 -5.28 -0.58
C THR A 106 -18.34 -4.12 -1.22
N LEU A 107 -17.64 -3.33 -2.03
CA LEU A 107 -18.19 -2.30 -2.90
C LEU A 107 -17.87 -2.68 -4.35
N LYS A 108 -18.91 -2.86 -5.17
CA LYS A 108 -18.76 -3.00 -6.62
C LYS A 108 -18.85 -1.63 -7.25
N ARG A 109 -17.79 -1.17 -7.94
CA ARG A 109 -17.76 0.19 -8.50
C ARG A 109 -18.71 0.42 -9.68
N ASP A 110 -19.04 -0.63 -10.41
CA ASP A 110 -19.86 -0.55 -11.64
C ASP A 110 -21.36 -0.78 -11.42
N SER A 111 -21.88 -0.71 -10.18
CA SER A 111 -23.30 -0.99 -9.91
C SER A 111 -24.14 0.27 -9.66
N ASP A 112 -25.19 0.45 -10.45
CA ASP A 112 -26.15 1.57 -10.40
C ASP A 112 -27.14 1.52 -9.20
N SER A 113 -27.00 0.60 -8.24
CA SER A 113 -27.96 0.45 -7.13
C SER A 113 -27.44 1.06 -5.82
N ASP A 114 -28.19 2.04 -5.31
CA ASP A 114 -28.08 2.76 -4.03
C ASP A 114 -27.25 2.09 -2.92
N GLY A 115 -26.23 2.81 -2.42
CA GLY A 115 -25.61 2.55 -1.10
C GLY A 115 -24.22 1.89 -1.11
N GLY A 116 -23.77 1.34 -2.24
CA GLY A 116 -22.37 0.98 -2.51
C GLY A 116 -21.82 -0.27 -1.80
N TRP A 117 -21.75 -0.26 -0.47
CA TRP A 117 -21.14 -1.34 0.32
C TRP A 117 -22.17 -2.40 0.74
N LYS A 118 -21.81 -3.68 0.57
CA LYS A 118 -22.63 -4.83 0.96
C LYS A 118 -21.84 -5.76 1.88
N PRO A 119 -22.46 -6.34 2.91
CA PRO A 119 -21.81 -7.38 3.70
C PRO A 119 -21.57 -8.61 2.83
N LEU A 120 -20.44 -9.28 3.04
CA LEU A 120 -20.15 -10.59 2.48
C LEU A 120 -20.58 -11.72 3.44
N PRO A 121 -20.74 -12.96 2.95
CA PRO A 121 -20.94 -14.11 3.82
C PRO A 121 -19.87 -14.17 4.91
N PRO A 122 -20.21 -14.67 6.12
CA PRO A 122 -19.24 -14.76 7.20
C PRO A 122 -18.07 -15.67 6.80
N MET A 123 -16.85 -15.24 7.14
CA MET A 123 -15.64 -16.07 7.06
C MET A 123 -15.82 -17.38 7.82
N ASN A 124 -15.09 -18.42 7.42
CA ASN A 124 -14.99 -19.65 8.21
C ASN A 124 -14.36 -19.38 9.58
N PHE A 125 -13.49 -18.36 9.65
CA PHE A 125 -12.85 -17.91 10.88
C PHE A 125 -13.14 -16.42 11.12
N PRO A 126 -14.33 -16.08 11.67
CA PRO A 126 -14.81 -14.70 11.75
C PRO A 126 -14.06 -13.80 12.75
N TYR A 127 -13.22 -14.35 13.61
CA TYR A 127 -12.57 -13.63 14.72
C TYR A 127 -11.15 -13.13 14.40
N ARG A 128 -10.94 -12.65 13.17
CA ARG A 128 -9.66 -12.09 12.71
C ARG A 128 -9.52 -10.62 13.08
N ARG A 129 -8.44 -10.27 13.78
CA ARG A 129 -7.96 -8.92 14.05
C ARG A 129 -6.67 -8.68 13.27
N PHE A 130 -6.44 -7.50 12.71
CA PHE A 130 -5.18 -7.20 12.01
C PHE A 130 -4.80 -8.25 10.92
N SER A 131 -5.80 -8.85 10.27
CA SER A 131 -5.59 -9.81 9.19
C SER A 131 -5.05 -9.12 7.95
N CYS A 132 -4.29 -9.87 7.17
CA CYS A 132 -3.83 -9.45 5.85
C CYS A 132 -4.89 -9.82 4.80
N SER A 133 -4.99 -9.02 3.73
CA SER A 133 -5.92 -9.24 2.63
C SER A 133 -5.26 -8.97 1.29
N ILE A 134 -5.48 -9.84 0.31
CA ILE A 134 -5.00 -9.63 -1.06
C ILE A 134 -5.95 -10.26 -2.07
N VAL A 135 -6.13 -9.61 -3.22
CA VAL A 135 -6.83 -10.21 -4.37
C VAL A 135 -5.80 -10.81 -5.30
N LEU A 136 -6.01 -12.06 -5.70
CA LEU A 136 -5.21 -12.77 -6.70
C LEU A 136 -6.14 -13.72 -7.47
N ASP A 137 -5.98 -13.79 -8.79
CA ASP A 137 -6.84 -14.60 -9.67
C ASP A 137 -8.35 -14.34 -9.47
N GLY A 138 -8.70 -13.06 -9.23
CA GLY A 138 -10.09 -12.63 -8.99
C GLY A 138 -10.69 -13.05 -7.65
N LYS A 139 -9.93 -13.73 -6.77
CA LYS A 139 -10.39 -14.19 -5.45
C LYS A 139 -9.74 -13.39 -4.33
N LEU A 140 -10.47 -13.21 -3.22
CA LEU A 140 -9.97 -12.53 -2.04
C LEU A 140 -9.36 -13.54 -1.08
N TYR A 141 -8.07 -13.41 -0.79
CA TYR A 141 -7.38 -14.20 0.22
C TYR A 141 -7.25 -13.41 1.50
N VAL A 142 -7.62 -14.03 2.62
CA VAL A 142 -7.50 -13.46 3.97
C VAL A 142 -6.66 -14.39 4.83
N PHE A 143 -5.65 -13.85 5.50
CA PHE A 143 -4.71 -14.66 6.29
C PHE A 143 -4.13 -13.91 7.48
N ASP A 144 -3.57 -14.67 8.42
CA ASP A 144 -3.10 -14.19 9.74
C ASP A 144 -4.23 -13.54 10.56
N GLY A 145 -3.88 -12.93 11.69
CA GLY A 145 -4.76 -12.08 12.47
C GLY A 145 -5.61 -12.79 13.51
N PHE A 146 -5.29 -13.99 13.95
CA PHE A 146 -6.13 -14.70 14.92
C PHE A 146 -5.80 -14.34 16.35
N SER A 147 -6.81 -14.22 17.20
CA SER A 147 -6.60 -14.14 18.65
C SER A 147 -6.17 -15.51 19.20
N SER A 148 -5.18 -15.52 20.10
CA SER A 148 -4.71 -16.72 20.80
C SER A 148 -5.81 -17.45 21.57
N GLU A 149 -6.89 -16.74 21.90
CA GLU A 149 -8.08 -17.26 22.58
C GLU A 149 -8.84 -18.32 21.77
N PHE A 150 -8.60 -18.43 20.45
CA PHE A 150 -9.29 -19.36 19.55
C PHE A 150 -8.35 -20.34 18.83
N SER A 151 -7.12 -20.48 19.33
CA SER A 151 -5.98 -21.11 18.63
C SER A 151 -6.12 -22.60 18.27
N GLU A 152 -7.02 -23.37 18.89
CA GLU A 152 -7.08 -24.82 18.67
C GLU A 152 -7.83 -25.24 17.39
N ASN A 153 -8.59 -24.34 16.73
CA ASN A 153 -9.36 -24.66 15.51
C ASN A 153 -9.50 -23.51 14.48
N CYS A 154 -8.73 -22.43 14.60
CA CYS A 154 -8.72 -21.36 13.59
C CYS A 154 -7.71 -21.65 12.47
N GLY A 155 -8.18 -21.87 11.24
CA GLY A 155 -7.32 -22.08 10.08
C GLY A 155 -6.66 -20.79 9.63
N TRP A 156 -5.35 -20.81 9.31
CA TRP A 156 -4.51 -19.60 9.14
C TRP A 156 -4.92 -18.71 7.96
N MET A 157 -5.46 -19.30 6.90
CA MET A 157 -5.79 -18.64 5.65
C MET A 157 -7.10 -19.19 5.10
N GLU A 158 -7.86 -18.31 4.46
CA GLU A 158 -9.08 -18.67 3.74
C GLU A 158 -9.20 -17.81 2.48
N VAL A 159 -9.97 -18.30 1.52
CA VAL A 159 -10.23 -17.62 0.26
C VAL A 159 -11.73 -17.46 0.05
N TYR A 160 -12.13 -16.27 -0.36
CA TYR A 160 -13.47 -15.97 -0.80
C TYR A 160 -13.52 -15.95 -2.32
N ASP A 161 -14.42 -16.75 -2.88
CA ASP A 161 -14.71 -16.77 -4.31
C ASP A 161 -15.97 -15.92 -4.58
N PRO A 162 -15.84 -14.76 -5.26
CA PRO A 162 -16.97 -13.89 -5.54
C PRO A 162 -17.96 -14.46 -6.57
N ILE A 163 -17.61 -15.54 -7.29
CA ILE A 163 -18.49 -16.20 -8.27
C ILE A 163 -19.46 -17.13 -7.55
N SER A 164 -18.95 -17.94 -6.61
CA SER A 164 -19.79 -18.87 -5.83
C SER A 164 -20.34 -18.27 -4.55
N ASP A 165 -19.86 -17.08 -4.14
CA ASP A 165 -20.24 -16.39 -2.90
C ASP A 165 -19.95 -17.26 -1.65
N THR A 166 -18.78 -17.90 -1.64
CA THR A 166 -18.42 -18.87 -0.59
C THR A 166 -16.97 -18.71 -0.12
N TRP A 167 -16.75 -19.03 1.15
CA TRP A 167 -15.42 -19.13 1.75
C TRP A 167 -14.90 -20.56 1.76
N GLU A 168 -13.60 -20.71 1.51
CA GLU A 168 -12.90 -21.97 1.61
C GLU A 168 -11.68 -21.82 2.52
N SER A 169 -11.54 -22.72 3.51
CA SER A 169 -10.33 -22.79 4.35
C SER A 169 -9.14 -23.30 3.54
N LEU A 170 -7.97 -22.69 3.73
CA LEU A 170 -6.72 -23.06 3.06
C LEU A 170 -5.69 -23.61 4.04
N PRO A 171 -4.67 -24.36 3.56
CA PRO A 171 -3.62 -24.89 4.40
C PRO A 171 -2.82 -23.81 5.12
N SER A 172 -2.43 -24.08 6.37
CA SER A 172 -1.50 -23.23 7.12
C SER A 172 -0.05 -23.40 6.63
N PRO A 173 0.82 -22.39 6.84
CA PRO A 173 2.26 -22.50 6.60
C PRO A 173 2.88 -23.66 7.40
N PRO A 174 4.01 -24.25 6.95
CA PRO A 174 4.56 -25.50 7.48
C PRO A 174 5.30 -25.36 8.83
N LEU A 175 5.00 -24.34 9.63
CA LEU A 175 5.56 -24.10 10.96
C LEU A 175 4.48 -23.56 11.90
N PRO A 176 4.64 -23.68 13.23
CA PRO A 176 3.80 -22.93 14.16
C PRO A 176 4.00 -21.43 13.91
N VAL A 177 2.95 -20.75 13.45
CA VAL A 177 2.98 -19.31 13.20
C VAL A 177 2.31 -18.63 14.38
N PRO A 178 3.03 -17.82 15.19
CA PRO A 178 2.39 -17.01 16.22
C PRO A 178 1.32 -16.07 15.60
N PRO A 179 0.31 -15.64 16.37
CA PRO A 179 -0.56 -14.54 15.95
C PRO A 179 0.22 -13.31 15.50
N PHE A 180 -0.28 -12.61 14.47
CA PHE A 180 0.28 -11.33 14.00
C PHE A 180 1.75 -11.45 13.57
N SER A 181 2.11 -12.57 12.94
CA SER A 181 3.48 -12.87 12.53
C SER A 181 3.83 -12.35 11.15
N VAL A 182 2.84 -12.02 10.32
CA VAL A 182 3.11 -11.44 9.01
C VAL A 182 3.76 -10.07 9.18
N ARG A 183 4.87 -9.86 8.47
CA ARG A 183 5.62 -8.59 8.43
C ARG A 183 5.62 -7.97 7.04
N MET A 184 5.38 -8.78 6.02
CA MET A 184 5.28 -8.39 4.63
C MET A 184 4.50 -9.46 3.88
N TYR A 185 3.72 -9.03 2.89
CA TYR A 185 3.09 -9.92 1.94
C TYR A 185 2.92 -9.21 0.60
N ALA A 186 2.88 -9.97 -0.50
CA ALA A 186 2.59 -9.44 -1.84
C ALA A 186 2.08 -10.56 -2.77
N ALA A 187 1.36 -10.17 -3.83
CA ALA A 187 0.92 -11.07 -4.88
C ALA A 187 1.99 -11.13 -5.98
N LEU A 188 2.55 -12.31 -6.20
CA LEU A 188 3.38 -12.63 -7.36
C LEU A 188 2.46 -13.05 -8.50
N GLU A 189 1.77 -12.09 -9.11
CA GLU A 189 0.67 -12.32 -10.07
C GLU A 189 1.08 -13.25 -11.22
N SER A 190 2.23 -13.02 -11.84
CA SER A 190 2.73 -13.84 -12.96
C SER A 190 3.02 -15.29 -12.58
N LYS A 191 3.20 -15.57 -11.27
CA LYS A 191 3.47 -16.90 -10.72
C LYS A 191 2.24 -17.52 -10.04
N GLN A 192 1.13 -16.78 -9.94
CA GLN A 192 -0.05 -17.22 -9.19
C GLN A 192 0.32 -17.65 -7.76
N GLN A 193 1.13 -16.81 -7.10
CA GLN A 193 1.67 -17.05 -5.77
C GLN A 193 1.47 -15.86 -4.86
N ILE A 194 1.34 -16.12 -3.56
CA ILE A 194 1.38 -15.10 -2.50
C ILE A 194 2.68 -15.31 -1.74
N VAL A 195 3.54 -14.29 -1.69
CA VAL A 195 4.72 -14.30 -0.83
C VAL A 195 4.38 -13.68 0.51
N VAL A 196 4.88 -14.26 1.59
CA VAL A 196 4.74 -13.76 2.96
C VAL A 196 6.07 -13.85 3.70
N ALA A 197 6.38 -12.81 4.47
CA ALA A 197 7.49 -12.81 5.41
C ALA A 197 6.93 -12.98 6.82
N LEU A 198 7.32 -14.06 7.49
CA LEU A 198 6.84 -14.43 8.82
C LEU A 198 7.93 -14.22 9.87
N LEU A 199 7.57 -13.59 10.97
CA LEU A 199 8.38 -13.59 12.20
C LEU A 199 8.22 -14.95 12.89
N CYS A 200 9.11 -15.89 12.58
CA CYS A 200 9.08 -17.25 13.15
C CYS A 200 9.81 -17.35 14.51
N ASP A 201 10.81 -16.50 14.77
CA ASP A 201 11.54 -16.46 16.04
C ASP A 201 11.45 -15.07 16.68
N PRO A 202 10.67 -14.89 17.78
CA PRO A 202 10.56 -13.62 18.49
C PRO A 202 11.89 -13.08 19.02
N LYS A 203 12.91 -13.93 19.19
CA LYS A 203 14.25 -13.52 19.64
C LYS A 203 15.04 -12.86 18.50
N LEU A 204 14.73 -13.20 17.26
CA LEU A 204 15.39 -12.66 16.06
C LEU A 204 14.56 -11.51 15.47
N LYS A 205 14.52 -10.37 16.18
CA LYS A 205 13.65 -9.24 15.86
C LYS A 205 13.76 -8.68 14.43
N ASN A 206 14.88 -8.92 13.74
CA ASN A 206 15.16 -8.40 12.41
C ASN A 206 15.26 -9.48 11.33
N PHE A 207 14.97 -10.75 11.64
CA PHE A 207 15.02 -11.84 10.66
C PHE A 207 13.62 -12.42 10.45
N PHE A 208 13.20 -12.46 9.19
CA PHE A 208 11.95 -13.09 8.78
C PHE A 208 12.22 -14.28 7.88
N THR A 209 11.36 -15.29 7.96
CA THR A 209 11.37 -16.40 7.02
C THR A 209 10.38 -16.10 5.91
N LEU A 210 10.83 -16.22 4.67
CA LEU A 210 9.97 -16.05 3.50
C LEU A 210 9.31 -17.38 3.12
N PHE A 211 8.01 -17.31 2.86
CA PHE A 211 7.22 -18.40 2.32
C PHE A 211 6.48 -17.93 1.09
N THR A 212 6.25 -18.85 0.16
CA THR A 212 5.33 -18.65 -0.96
C THR A 212 4.20 -19.66 -0.86
N TYR A 213 2.97 -19.20 -1.07
CA TYR A 213 1.80 -20.04 -1.26
C TYR A 213 1.46 -20.06 -2.74
N ASN A 214 1.45 -21.24 -3.37
CA ASN A 214 1.00 -21.40 -4.74
C ASN A 214 -0.48 -21.74 -4.76
N ILE A 215 -1.29 -20.92 -5.44
CA ILE A 215 -2.74 -21.07 -5.41
C ILE A 215 -3.23 -22.28 -6.24
N SER A 216 -2.47 -22.69 -7.25
CA SER A 216 -2.85 -23.76 -8.17
C SER A 216 -2.74 -25.13 -7.52
N ASN A 217 -1.64 -25.39 -6.79
CA ASN A 217 -1.43 -26.65 -6.07
C ASN A 217 -1.71 -26.54 -4.56
N ARG A 218 -2.07 -25.35 -4.07
CA ARG A 218 -2.45 -25.05 -2.69
C ARG A 218 -1.36 -25.41 -1.67
N CYS A 219 -0.09 -25.29 -2.07
CA CYS A 219 1.04 -25.67 -1.24
C CYS A 219 1.90 -24.48 -0.84
N TRP A 220 2.40 -24.54 0.39
CA TRP A 220 3.41 -23.65 0.92
C TRP A 220 4.80 -24.14 0.59
N THR A 221 5.67 -23.23 0.15
CA THR A 221 7.09 -23.48 -0.05
C THR A 221 7.89 -22.48 0.77
N LYS A 222 8.76 -22.98 1.64
CA LYS A 222 9.75 -22.15 2.33
C LYS A 222 10.81 -21.71 1.34
N LEU A 223 11.04 -20.41 1.22
CA LEU A 223 12.24 -19.90 0.56
C LEU A 223 13.39 -20.06 1.57
N ALA A 224 14.50 -20.67 1.18
CA ALA A 224 15.61 -20.95 2.09
C ALA A 224 16.33 -19.68 2.61
N HIS A 225 15.98 -18.52 2.06
CA HIS A 225 16.55 -17.21 2.36
C HIS A 225 16.00 -16.65 3.69
N HIS A 226 16.90 -16.10 4.52
CA HIS A 226 16.51 -15.29 5.67
C HIS A 226 16.45 -13.84 5.23
N PHE A 227 15.29 -13.22 5.39
CA PHE A 227 15.12 -11.81 5.06
C PHE A 227 15.57 -10.98 6.25
N GLU A 228 16.78 -10.42 6.18
CA GLU A 228 17.27 -9.45 7.15
C GLU A 228 16.77 -8.05 6.82
N VAL A 229 16.12 -7.41 7.79
CA VAL A 229 15.53 -6.08 7.63
C VAL A 229 16.61 -5.01 7.49
N GLN A 230 16.58 -4.28 6.37
CA GLN A 230 17.41 -3.10 6.13
C GLN A 230 16.73 -1.80 6.63
N PRO A 231 17.49 -0.72 6.91
CA PRO A 231 16.91 0.59 7.21
C PRO A 231 15.91 1.07 6.13
N GLY A 232 14.78 1.65 6.55
CA GLY A 232 13.71 2.07 5.63
C GLY A 232 12.67 1.00 5.31
N TYR A 233 12.74 -0.16 5.97
CA TYR A 233 11.76 -1.23 5.83
C TYR A 233 10.37 -0.87 6.40
N PRO A 234 9.27 -1.27 5.72
CA PRO A 234 7.92 -1.08 6.23
C PRO A 234 7.64 -2.08 7.35
N LEU A 235 7.79 -1.64 8.59
CA LEU A 235 7.42 -2.43 9.77
C LEU A 235 5.89 -2.58 9.93
N SER A 236 5.10 -1.99 9.04
CA SER A 236 3.64 -1.92 9.10
C SER A 236 3.00 -2.80 8.02
N ILE A 237 2.11 -3.72 8.41
CA ILE A 237 1.32 -4.55 7.49
C ILE A 237 0.36 -3.75 6.58
N TYR A 238 0.18 -2.45 6.86
CA TYR A 238 -0.61 -1.52 6.04
C TYR A 238 0.22 -0.85 4.93
N ARG A 239 1.52 -1.12 4.89
CA ARG A 239 2.48 -0.56 3.92
C ARG A 239 3.28 -1.69 3.30
N THR A 240 2.58 -2.72 2.82
CA THR A 240 3.22 -3.85 2.15
C THR A 240 3.88 -3.46 0.84
N PRO A 241 4.95 -4.16 0.43
CA PRO A 241 5.52 -3.95 -0.88
C PRO A 241 4.55 -4.40 -1.98
N VAL A 242 4.78 -3.87 -3.16
CA VAL A 242 4.20 -4.37 -4.40
C VAL A 242 5.21 -5.31 -5.08
N ALA A 243 4.74 -6.37 -5.72
CA ALA A 243 5.62 -7.27 -6.45
C ALA A 243 5.51 -7.05 -7.96
N VAL A 244 6.66 -6.99 -8.63
CA VAL A 244 6.74 -6.96 -10.10
C VAL A 244 7.69 -8.07 -10.53
N GLY A 245 7.12 -9.10 -11.17
CA GLY A 245 7.86 -10.33 -11.46
C GLY A 245 8.35 -11.03 -10.19
N ASN A 246 9.67 -11.06 -9.97
CA ASN A 246 10.29 -11.66 -8.78
C ASN A 246 10.76 -10.64 -7.76
N THR A 247 10.52 -9.35 -7.99
CA THR A 247 11.11 -8.29 -7.19
C THR A 247 10.02 -7.59 -6.41
N LEU A 248 10.23 -7.47 -5.10
CA LEU A 248 9.38 -6.71 -4.20
C LEU A 248 9.87 -5.26 -4.15
N TYR A 249 8.97 -4.29 -4.18
CA TYR A 249 9.27 -2.86 -4.17
C TYR A 249 8.48 -2.12 -3.09
N TRP A 250 9.10 -1.16 -2.41
CA TRP A 250 8.41 -0.26 -1.48
C TRP A 250 9.13 1.09 -1.34
N GLY A 251 8.44 2.09 -0.81
CA GLY A 251 8.96 3.43 -0.58
C GLY A 251 9.31 3.70 0.88
N SER A 252 10.28 4.57 1.12
CA SER A 252 10.51 5.22 2.42
C SER A 252 10.86 6.70 2.26
N VAL A 253 10.59 7.50 3.29
CA VAL A 253 11.01 8.91 3.37
C VAL A 253 12.16 9.04 4.34
N HIS A 254 13.25 9.68 3.90
CA HIS A 254 14.38 10.03 4.75
C HIS A 254 14.40 11.54 4.99
N PHE A 255 14.67 11.92 6.24
CA PHE A 255 14.77 13.30 6.67
C PHE A 255 16.19 13.54 7.17
N ASP A 256 16.91 14.41 6.50
CA ASP A 256 18.28 14.77 6.83
C ASP A 256 18.37 16.21 7.33
N ARG A 257 19.43 16.50 8.09
CA ARG A 257 19.78 17.84 8.59
C ARG A 257 18.62 18.57 9.27
N GLY A 258 17.80 17.86 10.04
CA GLY A 258 16.69 18.47 10.78
C GLY A 258 15.57 19.00 9.87
N TYR A 259 15.18 18.21 8.86
CA TYR A 259 14.13 18.50 7.86
C TYR A 259 14.52 19.48 6.76
N ASP A 260 15.78 19.92 6.71
CA ASP A 260 16.29 20.76 5.62
C ASP A 260 16.44 19.97 4.31
N ASP A 261 16.59 18.65 4.41
CA ASP A 261 16.73 17.73 3.29
C ASP A 261 15.70 16.61 3.40
N ILE A 262 14.87 16.43 2.37
CA ILE A 262 13.89 15.35 2.31
C ILE A 262 14.09 14.56 1.02
N SER A 263 14.32 13.26 1.18
CA SER A 263 14.48 12.33 0.07
C SER A 263 13.47 11.20 0.13
N ILE A 264 13.09 10.74 -1.05
CA ILE A 264 12.32 9.51 -1.22
C ILE A 264 13.30 8.42 -1.64
N HIS A 265 13.19 7.28 -0.97
CA HIS A 265 13.95 6.08 -1.27
C HIS A 265 12.99 5.02 -1.80
N ALA A 266 13.30 4.42 -2.94
CA ALA A 266 12.68 3.19 -3.40
C ALA A 266 13.61 2.03 -3.04
N HIS A 267 13.06 1.06 -2.33
CA HIS A 267 13.74 -0.18 -1.99
C HIS A 267 13.21 -1.28 -2.88
N ALA A 268 14.07 -2.22 -3.24
CA ALA A 268 13.63 -3.45 -3.86
C ALA A 268 14.39 -4.67 -3.36
N TYR A 269 13.74 -5.83 -3.40
CA TYR A 269 14.35 -7.10 -3.06
C TYR A 269 14.01 -8.15 -4.13
N ASP A 270 15.02 -8.61 -4.85
CA ASP A 270 14.92 -9.65 -5.86
C ASP A 270 14.91 -11.02 -5.18
N LEU A 271 13.73 -11.67 -5.15
CA LEU A 271 13.52 -12.96 -4.49
C LEU A 271 14.33 -14.10 -5.11
N TYR A 272 14.74 -13.98 -6.37
CA TYR A 272 15.49 -15.02 -7.08
C TYR A 272 16.99 -14.86 -6.88
N ARG A 273 17.48 -13.62 -6.91
CA ARG A 273 18.90 -13.31 -6.71
C ARG A 273 19.29 -13.16 -5.24
N ASP A 274 18.33 -13.10 -4.33
CA ASP A 274 18.54 -12.79 -2.91
C ASP A 274 19.32 -11.48 -2.75
N LYS A 275 18.85 -10.43 -3.45
CA LYS A 275 19.58 -9.18 -3.60
C LYS A 275 18.74 -7.96 -3.28
N TRP A 276 19.31 -7.10 -2.45
CA TRP A 276 18.79 -5.78 -2.09
C TRP A 276 19.19 -4.74 -3.13
N LEU A 277 18.23 -3.92 -3.53
CA LEU A 277 18.43 -2.79 -4.42
C LEU A 277 17.87 -1.52 -3.75
N LEU A 278 18.57 -0.41 -3.90
CA LEU A 278 18.15 0.88 -3.37
C LEU A 278 18.36 1.97 -4.41
N GLY A 279 17.39 2.86 -4.54
CA GLY A 279 17.56 4.13 -5.25
C GLY A 279 16.88 5.24 -4.46
N SER A 280 17.31 6.48 -4.69
CA SER A 280 16.69 7.63 -4.04
C SER A 280 16.72 8.87 -4.91
N PHE A 281 15.84 9.82 -4.60
CA PHE A 281 15.82 11.15 -5.18
C PHE A 281 15.34 12.16 -4.14
N ASN A 282 15.83 13.39 -4.24
CA ASN A 282 15.45 14.46 -3.32
C ASN A 282 14.12 15.09 -3.76
N ILE A 283 13.23 15.31 -2.81
CA ILE A 283 11.98 16.04 -3.02
C ILE A 283 12.02 17.45 -2.43
N PHE A 284 12.96 17.72 -1.52
CA PHE A 284 13.15 19.03 -0.91
C PHE A 284 14.61 19.22 -0.49
N HIS A 285 15.11 20.44 -0.72
CA HIS A 285 16.39 20.91 -0.20
C HIS A 285 16.23 22.38 0.18
N ARG A 286 16.50 22.73 1.44
CA ARG A 286 16.30 24.09 1.93
C ARG A 286 17.19 25.09 1.19
N GLY A 287 16.60 26.20 0.77
CA GLY A 287 17.30 27.27 0.04
C GLY A 287 17.54 26.95 -1.44
N VAL A 288 17.07 25.80 -1.95
CA VAL A 288 17.01 25.49 -3.37
C VAL A 288 15.55 25.31 -3.74
N ASN A 289 15.10 25.99 -4.81
CA ASN A 289 13.76 25.76 -5.34
C ASN A 289 13.67 24.32 -5.85
N SER A 290 13.02 23.45 -5.07
CA SER A 290 12.64 22.12 -5.52
C SER A 290 11.38 22.22 -6.37
N PRO A 291 11.31 21.53 -7.51
CA PRO A 291 10.09 21.44 -8.30
C PRO A 291 9.00 20.63 -7.58
N ILE A 292 9.33 19.83 -6.55
CA ILE A 292 8.42 18.84 -5.96
C ILE A 292 7.69 19.38 -4.73
N LEU A 293 8.41 19.75 -3.66
CA LEU A 293 7.85 20.45 -2.51
C LEU A 293 8.32 21.90 -2.54
N LEU A 294 7.39 22.83 -2.37
CA LEU A 294 7.70 24.26 -2.25
C LEU A 294 8.40 24.57 -0.91
N GLU A 295 9.06 25.74 -0.81
CA GLU A 295 9.80 26.16 0.39
C GLU A 295 8.94 26.15 1.67
N ASP A 296 7.67 26.54 1.56
CA ASP A 296 6.70 26.58 2.65
C ASP A 296 5.81 25.32 2.75
N GLU A 297 6.09 24.30 1.94
CA GLU A 297 5.31 23.06 1.85
C GLU A 297 5.96 21.94 2.69
N LEU A 298 5.24 21.49 3.71
CA LEU A 298 5.71 20.47 4.65
C LEU A 298 5.09 19.12 4.30
N LEU A 299 5.91 18.07 4.31
CA LEU A 299 5.40 16.70 4.24
C LEU A 299 4.68 16.35 5.55
N VAL A 300 3.41 15.94 5.45
CA VAL A 300 2.56 15.59 6.60
C VAL A 300 2.61 14.09 6.90
N ASP A 301 3.08 13.28 5.95
CA ASP A 301 3.17 11.83 6.14
C ASP A 301 4.19 11.46 7.24
N THR A 302 3.68 11.10 8.42
CA THR A 302 4.49 10.72 9.58
C THR A 302 4.86 9.23 9.57
N ALA A 303 4.38 8.44 8.61
CA ALA A 303 4.57 6.99 8.62
C ALA A 303 5.94 6.54 8.05
N HIS A 304 6.77 7.46 7.55
CA HIS A 304 8.09 7.24 6.93
C HIS A 304 8.12 6.22 5.78
N THR A 305 6.99 5.64 5.41
CA THR A 305 6.84 4.55 4.43
C THR A 305 5.62 4.85 3.57
N PRO A 306 5.75 5.76 2.60
CA PRO A 306 4.64 6.11 1.71
C PRO A 306 4.28 4.89 0.86
N PRO A 307 2.99 4.70 0.52
CA PRO A 307 2.59 3.62 -0.37
C PRO A 307 3.25 3.80 -1.75
N LEU A 308 3.81 2.70 -2.24
CA LEU A 308 4.35 2.58 -3.59
C LEU A 308 3.48 1.60 -4.37
N LEU A 309 2.77 2.12 -5.38
CA LEU A 309 1.87 1.36 -6.23
C LEU A 309 2.60 0.99 -7.51
N HIS A 310 2.45 -0.26 -7.97
CA HIS A 310 2.80 -0.61 -9.34
C HIS A 310 1.66 -0.16 -10.27
N LEU A 311 2.03 0.48 -11.38
CA LEU A 311 1.07 0.95 -12.38
C LEU A 311 1.06 0.00 -13.59
N ALA A 312 2.22 -0.14 -14.23
CA ALA A 312 2.45 -1.02 -15.36
C ALA A 312 3.94 -1.08 -15.69
N ASP A 313 4.43 -2.20 -16.22
CA ASP A 313 5.84 -2.36 -16.59
C ASP A 313 6.79 -1.96 -15.44
N GLN A 314 7.67 -0.97 -15.67
CA GLN A 314 8.58 -0.38 -14.69
C GLN A 314 8.04 0.93 -14.09
N LYS A 315 6.75 1.21 -14.25
CA LYS A 315 6.11 2.44 -13.79
C LYS A 315 5.44 2.22 -12.45
N PHE A 316 5.71 3.14 -11.53
CA PHE A 316 5.20 3.13 -10.18
C PHE A 316 4.59 4.50 -9.85
N CYS A 317 3.72 4.52 -8.84
CA CYS A 317 3.23 5.77 -8.26
C CYS A 317 3.54 5.78 -6.77
N ILE A 318 4.15 6.85 -6.29
CA ILE A 318 4.28 7.10 -4.85
C ILE A 318 3.26 8.17 -4.43
N PHE A 319 2.53 7.87 -3.36
CA PHE A 319 1.54 8.75 -2.77
C PHE A 319 2.15 9.54 -1.60
N LEU A 320 2.02 10.86 -1.61
CA LEU A 320 2.54 11.75 -0.57
C LEU A 320 1.48 12.76 -0.14
N HIS A 321 1.34 12.98 1.16
CA HIS A 321 0.52 14.05 1.73
C HIS A 321 1.42 15.21 2.18
N SER A 322 1.17 16.41 1.67
CA SER A 322 1.88 17.64 2.05
C SER A 322 0.91 18.78 2.39
N ALA A 323 1.41 19.79 3.11
CA ALA A 323 0.62 20.94 3.53
C ALA A 323 1.44 22.23 3.51
N ILE A 324 0.84 23.30 3.00
CA ILE A 324 1.37 24.66 3.13
C ILE A 324 0.70 25.32 4.33
N ARG A 325 1.50 25.76 5.30
CA ARG A 325 1.02 26.43 6.52
C ARG A 325 1.35 27.92 6.46
N LYS A 326 0.36 28.78 6.15
CA LYS A 326 0.55 30.24 6.20
C LYS A 326 0.34 30.76 7.63
N ARG A 327 1.09 31.79 8.03
CA ARG A 327 0.99 32.45 9.36
C ARG A 327 -0.41 32.98 9.66
N GLU A 328 -1.21 33.29 8.64
CA GLU A 328 -2.57 33.84 8.74
C GLU A 328 -3.67 32.76 8.80
N GLY A 329 -3.32 31.49 9.03
CA GLY A 329 -4.29 30.42 9.30
C GLY A 329 -4.82 29.68 8.08
N ASN A 330 -4.54 30.14 6.85
CA ASN A 330 -4.87 29.39 5.64
C ASN A 330 -3.96 28.17 5.50
N LYS A 331 -4.55 26.98 5.62
CA LYS A 331 -3.94 25.67 5.38
C LYS A 331 -4.37 25.18 4.00
N HIS A 332 -3.40 24.86 3.15
CA HIS A 332 -3.66 24.17 1.89
C HIS A 332 -2.98 22.81 1.94
N ASP A 333 -3.77 21.74 2.00
CA ASP A 333 -3.25 20.37 1.96
C ASP A 333 -3.31 19.83 0.53
N TYR A 334 -2.36 18.96 0.20
CA TYR A 334 -2.23 18.36 -1.12
C TYR A 334 -2.06 16.86 -0.99
N VAL A 335 -2.80 16.14 -1.83
CA VAL A 335 -2.45 14.78 -2.22
C VAL A 335 -1.54 14.89 -3.43
N ASN A 336 -0.36 14.29 -3.34
CA ASN A 336 0.63 14.28 -4.41
C ASN A 336 0.80 12.84 -4.90
N PHE A 337 0.75 12.67 -6.21
CA PHE A 337 1.09 11.44 -6.90
C PHE A 337 2.30 11.70 -7.79
N LEU A 338 3.41 11.05 -7.48
CA LEU A 338 4.61 11.12 -8.30
C LEU A 338 4.68 9.82 -9.11
N ILE A 339 4.63 9.94 -10.43
CA ILE A 339 4.79 8.84 -11.35
C ILE A 339 6.28 8.64 -11.59
N LEU A 340 6.76 7.45 -11.28
CA LEU A 340 8.17 7.09 -11.30
C LEU A 340 8.39 5.98 -12.31
N GLU A 341 9.51 6.00 -13.02
CA GLU A 341 10.06 4.83 -13.68
C GLU A 341 11.19 4.28 -12.80
N ILE A 342 11.03 3.05 -12.32
CA ILE A 342 11.98 2.38 -11.43
C ILE A 342 12.48 1.13 -12.13
N SER A 343 13.75 1.14 -12.49
CA SER A 343 14.39 0.05 -13.21
C SER A 343 15.53 -0.56 -12.39
N PRO A 344 15.61 -1.90 -12.31
CA PRO A 344 16.78 -2.55 -11.74
C PRO A 344 17.99 -2.29 -12.64
N PRO A 345 19.22 -2.33 -12.10
CA PRO A 345 20.42 -2.12 -12.89
C PRO A 345 20.54 -3.20 -13.97
N ILE A 346 21.11 -2.84 -15.12
CA ILE A 346 21.40 -3.81 -16.18
C ILE A 346 22.56 -4.69 -15.69
N PHE A 347 22.26 -5.96 -15.40
CA PHE A 347 23.27 -6.93 -15.00
C PHE A 347 24.01 -7.44 -16.25
N ASP A 348 25.25 -7.01 -16.41
CA ASP A 348 26.14 -7.55 -17.45
C ASP A 348 26.74 -8.87 -16.93
N HIS A 349 26.16 -9.99 -17.36
CA HIS A 349 26.47 -11.33 -16.85
C HIS A 349 27.96 -11.73 -16.96
N ASP A 350 28.73 -11.05 -17.81
CA ASP A 350 30.16 -11.33 -18.04
C ASP A 350 31.11 -10.59 -17.08
N LYS A 351 30.65 -9.59 -16.29
CA LYS A 351 31.54 -8.82 -15.38
C LYS A 351 31.49 -9.24 -13.91
N ASP A 352 30.43 -9.91 -13.48
CA ASP A 352 30.25 -10.30 -12.07
C ASP A 352 30.95 -11.62 -11.69
N LYS A 353 31.59 -12.31 -12.64
CA LYS A 353 32.39 -13.51 -12.35
C LYS A 353 33.83 -13.22 -11.90
N ASP A 354 34.32 -11.99 -12.08
CA ASP A 354 35.73 -11.64 -11.82
C ASP A 354 35.93 -10.67 -10.63
N LYS A 355 34.87 -10.36 -9.85
CA LYS A 355 34.98 -9.43 -8.70
C LYS A 355 35.32 -10.08 -7.35
N ASP A 356 35.72 -11.34 -7.34
CA ASP A 356 36.35 -11.96 -6.16
C ASP A 356 37.85 -11.63 -6.12
N LYS A 357 38.18 -10.35 -5.89
CA LYS A 357 39.46 -9.80 -5.37
C LYS A 357 39.64 -8.36 -5.84
N ASP A 358 39.00 -7.41 -5.18
CA ASP A 358 39.67 -6.14 -4.90
C ASP A 358 38.95 -5.37 -3.79
N ASN A 359 39.69 -5.09 -2.72
CA ASN A 359 39.28 -4.22 -1.61
C ASN A 359 39.34 -2.75 -2.07
N SER A 360 38.43 -2.34 -2.95
CA SER A 360 38.17 -0.93 -3.23
C SER A 360 36.78 -0.56 -2.76
N THR A 361 36.64 0.64 -2.17
CA THR A 361 35.38 1.27 -1.78
C THR A 361 34.60 1.77 -3.00
N ASP A 362 34.49 0.94 -4.04
CA ASP A 362 33.61 1.20 -5.18
C ASP A 362 32.18 0.88 -4.74
N LEU A 363 31.31 1.89 -4.80
CA LEU A 363 29.87 1.71 -4.62
C LEU A 363 29.41 0.59 -5.55
N ASP A 364 28.79 -0.46 -4.99
CA ASP A 364 28.26 -1.57 -5.79
C ASP A 364 27.09 -1.07 -6.65
N HIS A 365 27.41 -0.57 -7.85
CA HIS A 365 26.44 -0.09 -8.83
C HIS A 365 25.44 -1.18 -9.26
N SER A 366 25.75 -2.46 -9.02
CA SER A 366 24.84 -3.56 -9.30
C SER A 366 23.70 -3.70 -8.27
N SER A 367 23.71 -2.86 -7.23
CA SER A 367 22.68 -2.78 -6.17
C SER A 367 21.90 -1.46 -6.19
N ILE A 368 22.06 -0.64 -7.24
CA ILE A 368 21.43 0.68 -7.33
C ILE A 368 20.23 0.63 -8.28
N LEU A 369 19.06 1.06 -7.81
CA LEU A 369 17.89 1.28 -8.67
C LEU A 369 18.05 2.59 -9.44
N CYS A 370 17.77 2.56 -10.74
CA CYS A 370 17.60 3.78 -11.52
C CYS A 370 16.17 4.27 -11.33
N ILE A 371 16.02 5.52 -10.90
CA ILE A 371 14.73 6.17 -10.68
C ILE A 371 14.67 7.43 -11.52
N SER A 372 13.62 7.56 -12.33
CA SER A 372 13.28 8.82 -13.01
C SER A 372 11.87 9.25 -12.61
N ILE A 373 11.68 10.56 -12.48
CA ILE A 373 10.35 11.14 -12.24
C ILE A 373 9.74 11.44 -13.60
N VAL A 374 8.58 10.87 -13.89
CA VAL A 374 7.88 11.06 -15.16
C VAL A 374 6.91 12.22 -15.07
N SER A 375 6.13 12.30 -14.00
CA SER A 375 5.19 13.39 -13.77
C SER A 375 4.80 13.51 -12.30
N ILE A 376 4.29 14.68 -11.92
CA ILE A 376 3.88 15.01 -10.56
C ILE A 376 2.47 15.60 -10.63
N HIS A 377 1.54 15.02 -9.89
CA HIS A 377 0.14 15.42 -9.89
C HIS A 377 -0.28 15.83 -8.48
N LYS A 378 -0.69 17.08 -8.31
CA LYS A 378 -1.08 17.66 -7.01
C LYS A 378 -2.56 17.98 -6.97
N PHE A 379 -3.27 17.44 -5.99
CA PHE A 379 -4.69 17.67 -5.76
C PHE A 379 -4.90 18.42 -4.44
N PRO A 380 -5.26 19.71 -4.47
CA PRO A 380 -5.58 20.47 -3.28
C PRO A 380 -6.84 19.95 -2.59
N PHE A 381 -6.89 19.91 -1.26
CA PHE A 381 -8.09 19.51 -0.51
C PHE A 381 -8.20 20.22 0.85
N ASP A 382 -9.37 20.12 1.48
CA ASP A 382 -9.61 20.66 2.84
C ASP A 382 -8.93 19.77 3.90
N GLY A 383 -8.11 20.38 4.75
CA GLY A 383 -7.20 19.73 5.69
C GLY A 383 -7.78 18.91 6.83
N LYS A 384 -9.05 18.51 6.72
CA LYS A 384 -9.78 17.66 7.66
C LYS A 384 -9.74 16.17 7.28
N LEU A 385 -8.99 15.79 6.23
CA LEU A 385 -8.81 14.39 5.81
C LEU A 385 -7.45 13.85 6.26
N SER A 386 -7.44 12.61 6.74
CA SER A 386 -6.21 11.85 7.03
C SER A 386 -6.21 10.58 6.19
N PHE A 387 -5.39 10.57 5.14
CA PHE A 387 -5.21 9.42 4.26
C PHE A 387 -4.31 8.37 4.89
N TYR A 388 -4.68 7.10 4.76
CA TYR A 388 -3.90 5.98 5.28
C TYR A 388 -3.77 4.81 4.30
N ASN A 389 -4.50 4.80 3.18
CA ASN A 389 -4.35 3.74 2.17
C ASN A 389 -4.52 4.28 0.74
N SER A 390 -3.94 3.57 -0.22
CA SER A 390 -4.04 3.86 -1.65
C SER A 390 -3.91 2.59 -2.47
N MET A 391 -4.52 2.55 -3.65
CA MET A 391 -4.48 1.39 -4.56
C MET A 391 -4.74 1.80 -6.00
N LEU A 392 -4.24 1.01 -6.95
CA LEU A 392 -4.61 1.16 -8.35
C LEU A 392 -6.03 0.59 -8.55
N LEU A 393 -6.96 1.41 -9.04
CA LEU A 393 -8.34 1.00 -9.30
C LEU A 393 -8.57 0.61 -10.76
N ASP A 394 -7.92 1.30 -11.68
CA ASP A 394 -8.02 0.98 -13.09
C ASP A 394 -6.79 1.48 -13.86
N GLN A 395 -6.54 0.82 -14.98
CA GLN A 395 -5.59 1.24 -15.99
C GLN A 395 -6.28 1.14 -17.36
N THR A 396 -6.75 2.28 -17.86
CA THR A 396 -7.41 2.34 -19.16
C THR A 396 -6.47 2.93 -20.21
N LYS A 397 -6.30 2.19 -21.32
CA LYS A 397 -5.66 2.74 -22.52
C LYS A 397 -6.60 3.75 -23.15
N VAL A 398 -6.11 4.98 -23.34
CA VAL A 398 -6.91 6.02 -24.01
C VAL A 398 -6.86 5.74 -25.51
N VAL A 399 -7.88 5.03 -26.02
CA VAL A 399 -8.03 4.81 -27.47
C VAL A 399 -8.47 6.14 -28.08
N LYS A 400 -7.63 6.70 -28.94
CA LYS A 400 -7.98 7.87 -29.76
C LYS A 400 -8.91 7.51 -30.89
#